data_AF-A0A8T4X1G7-F1
#
_entry.id   AF-A0A8T4X1G7-F1
#
_cell.length_a   1.000
_cell.length_b   1.000
_cell.length_c   1.000
_cell.angle_alpha   90.00
_cell.angle_beta   90.00
_cell.angle_gamma   90.00
#
_symmetry.space_group_name_H-M   'P 1'
#
loop_
_entity.id
_entity.type
_entity.pdbx_description
1 polymer ?
#
loop_
_entity_poly.entity_id
_entity_poly.type
_entity_poly.pdbx_seq_one_letter_code
_entity_poly.pdbx_strand_id
1 'polypeptide(L)'
;KDTDNDGIDDKIDQCPTQAETFNGIEDSDGCPDVTAPKDTDNDGIDDKIDQCPTQAETFNGIEDSDGCPDVATLQDSDKDGIINSADLCPRSPETFNGFEDSDGCPDNSPVIDTDGDLIIDTLDQCPTQAETVNGFQDSDGCPDVVPPTDTDGDGIPDSIDSCPTQSETVNGFQDSDGCPDIVPTTDSTLISESKDDNSLLQWTAVIASVITAVGAIGAAKLRKSS
;
A
#
# COMPACT_ATOMS: atom_id res chain seq x y z
N LYS A 1 -91.27 -3.17 30.20
CA LYS A 1 -91.09 -1.76 29.76
C LYS A 1 -90.03 -1.86 28.70
N ASP A 2 -90.18 -1.13 27.61
CA ASP A 2 -89.27 -1.15 26.47
C ASP A 2 -88.94 0.32 26.19
N THR A 3 -87.68 0.69 26.34
CA THR A 3 -87.24 2.09 26.43
C THR A 3 -86.86 2.65 25.07
N ASP A 4 -86.25 1.85 24.21
CA ASP A 4 -85.83 2.20 22.85
C ASP A 4 -86.81 1.72 21.77
N ASN A 5 -87.81 0.92 22.14
CA ASN A 5 -88.92 0.44 21.30
C ASN A 5 -88.48 -0.52 20.19
N ASP A 6 -87.49 -1.37 20.46
CA ASP A 6 -87.08 -2.42 19.54
C ASP A 6 -87.93 -3.70 19.66
N GLY A 7 -88.76 -3.82 20.70
CA GLY A 7 -89.62 -4.98 20.95
C GLY A 7 -89.09 -5.95 22.01
N ILE A 8 -87.95 -5.66 22.65
CA ILE A 8 -87.36 -6.43 23.74
C ILE A 8 -87.63 -5.67 25.07
N ASP A 9 -87.99 -6.40 26.15
CA ASP A 9 -88.27 -5.75 27.43
C ASP A 9 -86.96 -5.40 28.15
N ASP A 10 -86.85 -4.18 28.69
CA ASP A 10 -85.72 -3.63 29.48
C ASP A 10 -85.13 -4.63 30.50
N LYS A 11 -85.90 -5.61 30.97
CA LYS A 11 -85.47 -6.63 31.94
C LYS A 11 -84.61 -7.74 31.37
N ILE A 12 -84.74 -8.02 30.08
CA ILE A 12 -83.99 -9.06 29.36
C ILE A 12 -83.08 -8.47 28.27
N ASP A 13 -83.31 -7.21 27.94
CA ASP A 13 -82.49 -6.38 27.09
C ASP A 13 -81.13 -6.04 27.75
N GLN A 14 -80.04 -6.37 27.05
CA GLN A 14 -78.67 -6.07 27.47
C GLN A 14 -78.27 -4.62 27.18
N CYS A 15 -78.95 -3.95 26.24
CA CYS A 15 -78.76 -2.56 25.88
C CYS A 15 -80.08 -1.75 25.93
N PRO A 16 -80.70 -1.51 27.13
CA PRO A 16 -82.04 -0.91 27.30
C PRO A 16 -82.25 0.54 26.83
N THR A 17 -81.36 1.09 26.01
CA THR A 17 -81.43 2.44 25.45
C THR A 17 -80.97 2.49 24.00
N GLN A 18 -80.58 1.36 23.42
CA GLN A 18 -80.11 1.24 22.05
C GLN A 18 -80.92 0.13 21.37
N ALA A 19 -81.79 0.53 20.46
CA ALA A 19 -82.62 -0.41 19.73
C ALA A 19 -81.78 -1.44 18.97
N GLU A 20 -82.14 -2.71 19.13
CA GLU A 20 -81.66 -3.85 18.37
C GLU A 20 -81.71 -3.61 16.85
N THR A 21 -80.70 -4.13 16.15
CA THR A 21 -80.63 -4.19 14.70
C THR A 21 -80.96 -5.60 14.22
N PHE A 22 -82.26 -5.95 14.14
CA PHE A 22 -82.75 -7.27 13.66
C PHE A 22 -82.16 -7.69 12.29
N ASN A 23 -80.98 -8.29 12.30
CA ASN A 23 -80.15 -8.58 11.13
C ASN A 23 -79.78 -10.08 11.05
N GLY A 24 -80.20 -10.88 12.04
CA GLY A 24 -79.99 -12.32 12.11
C GLY A 24 -78.75 -12.74 12.90
N ILE A 25 -78.03 -11.79 13.49
CA ILE A 25 -76.94 -11.99 14.45
C ILE A 25 -77.52 -11.56 15.79
N GLU A 26 -77.38 -12.39 16.82
CA GLU A 26 -77.71 -12.09 18.22
C GLU A 26 -79.02 -11.31 18.55
N ASP A 27 -80.01 -11.24 17.63
CA ASP A 27 -81.29 -10.49 17.68
C ASP A 27 -82.17 -10.66 18.94
N SER A 28 -81.77 -11.50 19.90
CA SER A 28 -82.48 -11.76 21.16
C SER A 28 -81.82 -11.11 22.37
N ASP A 29 -80.65 -10.47 22.23
CA ASP A 29 -79.94 -9.86 23.35
C ASP A 29 -80.31 -8.38 23.57
N GLY A 30 -80.92 -7.72 22.59
CA GLY A 30 -81.38 -6.34 22.69
C GLY A 30 -80.27 -5.32 22.41
N CYS A 31 -79.15 -5.74 21.83
CA CYS A 31 -78.02 -4.87 21.54
C CYS A 31 -77.77 -4.80 20.03
N PRO A 32 -77.63 -3.60 19.45
CA PRO A 32 -77.34 -3.49 18.02
C PRO A 32 -76.03 -4.18 17.66
N ASP A 33 -76.09 -5.18 16.77
CA ASP A 33 -74.88 -5.80 16.27
C ASP A 33 -74.06 -4.84 15.42
N VAL A 34 -72.77 -4.77 15.74
CA VAL A 34 -71.78 -4.28 14.81
C VAL A 34 -71.52 -5.39 13.79
N THR A 35 -72.10 -5.27 12.59
CA THR A 35 -71.66 -6.09 11.46
C THR A 35 -70.15 -5.92 11.31
N ALA A 36 -69.40 -7.00 11.57
CA ALA A 36 -67.97 -6.99 11.37
C ALA A 36 -67.70 -6.54 9.93
N PRO A 37 -66.79 -5.58 9.72
CA PRO A 37 -66.39 -5.17 8.38
C PRO A 37 -66.01 -6.39 7.55
N LYS A 38 -66.36 -6.39 6.27
CA LYS A 38 -66.04 -7.50 5.39
C LYS A 38 -64.54 -7.42 5.09
N ASP A 39 -63.82 -8.47 5.42
CA ASP A 39 -62.38 -8.59 5.19
C ASP A 39 -62.17 -9.95 4.49
N THR A 40 -61.89 -9.90 3.19
CA THR A 40 -61.94 -11.07 2.31
C THR A 40 -60.68 -11.94 2.41
N ASP A 41 -59.51 -11.35 2.66
CA ASP A 41 -58.24 -12.06 2.78
C ASP A 41 -57.72 -12.18 4.22
N ASN A 42 -58.40 -11.54 5.18
CA ASN A 42 -58.19 -11.64 6.62
C ASN A 42 -56.85 -11.02 7.09
N ASP A 43 -56.43 -9.93 6.46
CA ASP A 43 -55.26 -9.17 6.90
C ASP A 43 -55.57 -8.13 7.99
N GLY A 44 -56.86 -7.91 8.30
CA GLY A 44 -57.32 -6.96 9.31
C GLY A 44 -57.75 -5.60 8.76
N ILE A 45 -57.77 -5.41 7.43
CA ILE A 45 -58.21 -4.19 6.75
C ILE A 45 -59.60 -4.46 6.10
N ASP A 46 -60.55 -3.54 6.27
CA ASP A 46 -61.90 -3.68 5.67
C ASP A 46 -61.80 -3.55 4.15
N ASP A 47 -62.42 -4.47 3.39
CA ASP A 47 -62.56 -4.46 1.93
C ASP A 47 -62.90 -3.08 1.34
N LYS A 48 -63.57 -2.21 2.11
CA LYS A 48 -63.95 -0.84 1.69
C LYS A 48 -62.78 0.14 1.61
N ILE A 49 -61.74 -0.06 2.41
CA ILE A 49 -60.55 0.79 2.49
C ILE A 49 -59.29 0.07 2.00
N ASP A 50 -59.36 -1.25 1.86
CA ASP A 50 -58.36 -2.11 1.26
C ASP A 50 -58.25 -1.87 -0.25
N GLN A 51 -57.04 -1.54 -0.74
CA GLN A 51 -56.73 -1.37 -2.15
C GLN A 51 -56.56 -2.70 -2.90
N CYS A 52 -56.26 -3.78 -2.18
CA CYS A 52 -56.12 -5.14 -2.68
C CYS A 52 -57.00 -6.16 -1.90
N PRO A 53 -58.36 -6.11 -1.97
CA PRO A 53 -59.31 -6.91 -1.16
C PRO A 53 -59.31 -8.43 -1.32
N THR A 54 -58.27 -9.02 -1.89
CA THR A 54 -58.12 -10.46 -2.10
C THR A 54 -56.69 -10.93 -1.87
N GLN A 55 -55.79 -10.01 -1.50
CA GLN A 55 -54.38 -10.24 -1.27
C GLN A 55 -54.00 -9.61 0.05
N ALA A 56 -53.81 -10.44 1.07
CA ALA A 56 -53.44 -9.98 2.39
C ALA A 56 -52.18 -9.10 2.38
N GLU A 57 -52.27 -7.98 3.09
CA GLU A 57 -51.18 -7.07 3.42
C GLU A 57 -49.97 -7.81 4.01
N THR A 58 -48.78 -7.32 3.67
CA THR A 58 -47.51 -7.73 4.27
C THR A 58 -46.99 -6.62 5.17
N PHE A 59 -47.32 -6.67 6.46
CA PHE A 59 -46.86 -5.73 7.49
C PHE A 59 -45.34 -5.68 7.63
N ASN A 60 -44.68 -4.88 6.79
CA ASN A 60 -43.23 -4.77 6.66
C ASN A 60 -42.71 -3.35 6.89
N GLY A 61 -43.61 -2.39 7.21
CA GLY A 61 -43.29 -0.99 7.48
C GLY A 61 -43.35 -0.09 6.25
N ILE A 62 -43.70 -0.61 5.08
CA ILE A 62 -44.00 0.11 3.85
C ILE A 62 -45.51 0.03 3.69
N GLU A 63 -46.16 1.18 3.48
CA GLU A 63 -47.59 1.36 3.17
C GLU A 63 -48.61 0.42 3.88
N ASP A 64 -48.28 -0.15 5.04
CA ASP A 64 -49.01 -1.13 5.89
C ASP A 64 -50.50 -0.84 6.22
N SER A 65 -51.03 0.31 5.78
CA SER A 65 -52.42 0.72 5.96
C SER A 65 -53.23 0.70 4.66
N ASP A 66 -52.63 0.32 3.53
CA ASP A 66 -53.24 0.40 2.21
C ASP A 66 -53.89 -0.93 1.75
N GLY A 67 -53.55 -2.04 2.41
CA GLY A 67 -54.14 -3.36 2.19
C GLY A 67 -53.48 -4.15 1.06
N CYS A 68 -52.37 -3.66 0.51
CA CYS A 68 -51.68 -4.29 -0.60
C CYS A 68 -50.32 -4.85 -0.18
N PRO A 69 -49.99 -6.11 -0.52
CA PRO A 69 -48.71 -6.70 -0.14
C PRO A 69 -47.53 -5.93 -0.73
N ASP A 70 -46.82 -5.22 0.13
CA ASP A 70 -45.60 -4.54 -0.24
C ASP A 70 -44.40 -5.47 -0.34
N VAL A 71 -43.55 -5.20 -1.33
CA VAL A 71 -42.30 -5.93 -1.54
C VAL A 71 -41.15 -5.08 -1.02
N ALA A 72 -40.45 -5.55 0.02
CA ALA A 72 -39.26 -4.94 0.65
C ALA A 72 -38.01 -4.88 -0.28
N THR A 73 -38.20 -4.58 -1.55
CA THR A 73 -37.20 -4.70 -2.62
C THR A 73 -36.28 -3.50 -2.75
N LEU A 74 -36.57 -2.39 -2.06
CA LEU A 74 -35.83 -1.14 -2.21
C LEU A 74 -35.23 -0.61 -0.91
N GLN A 75 -35.21 -1.41 0.16
CA GLN A 75 -34.58 -0.98 1.39
C GLN A 75 -33.06 -0.97 1.20
N ASP A 76 -32.46 0.19 1.39
CA ASP A 76 -31.03 0.47 1.35
C ASP A 76 -30.71 1.23 2.65
N SER A 77 -30.04 0.55 3.58
CA SER A 77 -29.96 0.97 4.98
C SER A 77 -28.80 1.91 5.28
N ASP A 78 -27.72 1.83 4.53
CA ASP A 78 -26.57 2.75 4.57
C ASP A 78 -26.55 3.76 3.42
N LYS A 79 -27.44 3.61 2.45
CA LYS A 79 -27.76 4.59 1.40
C LYS A 79 -26.64 4.77 0.39
N ASP A 80 -25.92 3.71 0.07
CA ASP A 80 -24.90 3.72 -0.98
C ASP A 80 -25.46 3.47 -2.39
N GLY A 81 -26.74 3.11 -2.51
CA GLY A 81 -27.43 2.83 -3.77
C GLY A 81 -27.52 1.35 -4.12
N ILE A 82 -26.99 0.46 -3.28
CA ILE A 82 -27.12 -0.99 -3.38
C ILE A 82 -28.19 -1.42 -2.36
N ILE A 83 -29.20 -2.14 -2.84
CA ILE A 83 -30.30 -2.57 -1.96
C ILE A 83 -29.78 -3.61 -0.96
N ASN A 84 -30.30 -3.62 0.27
CA ASN A 84 -29.93 -4.56 1.35
C ASN A 84 -29.90 -6.04 0.93
N SER A 85 -30.69 -6.42 -0.08
CA SER A 85 -30.75 -7.80 -0.60
C SER A 85 -29.63 -8.16 -1.59
N ALA A 86 -28.99 -7.15 -2.18
CA ALA A 86 -27.83 -7.24 -3.08
C ALA A 86 -26.53 -6.78 -2.42
N ASP A 87 -26.62 -6.10 -1.28
CA ASP A 87 -25.53 -5.53 -0.50
C ASP A 87 -24.96 -6.56 0.51
N LEU A 88 -23.65 -6.82 0.45
CA LEU A 88 -22.94 -7.69 1.40
C LEU A 88 -22.68 -7.00 2.75
N CYS A 89 -22.68 -5.68 2.78
CA CYS A 89 -22.48 -4.86 3.95
C CYS A 89 -23.65 -3.87 4.22
N PRO A 90 -24.91 -4.32 4.47
CA PRO A 90 -26.13 -3.47 4.56
C PRO A 90 -26.21 -2.39 5.64
N ARG A 91 -25.10 -2.05 6.30
CA ARG A 91 -25.01 -1.01 7.33
C ARG A 91 -23.73 -0.20 7.19
N SER A 92 -22.95 -0.43 6.15
CA SER A 92 -21.64 0.17 5.93
C SER A 92 -21.56 0.50 4.45
N PRO A 93 -21.70 1.78 4.08
CA PRO A 93 -21.86 2.16 2.69
C PRO A 93 -20.60 1.84 1.89
N GLU A 94 -20.80 1.32 0.68
CA GLU A 94 -19.81 1.12 -0.38
C GLU A 94 -18.91 2.35 -0.57
N THR A 95 -17.64 2.07 -0.88
CA THR A 95 -16.67 3.08 -1.31
C THR A 95 -16.38 2.90 -2.79
N PHE A 96 -17.22 3.51 -3.64
CA PHE A 96 -17.06 3.52 -5.11
C PHE A 96 -15.70 4.06 -5.55
N ASN A 97 -14.73 3.17 -5.68
CA ASN A 97 -13.34 3.48 -5.96
C ASN A 97 -12.85 2.77 -7.23
N GLY A 98 -13.66 1.90 -7.85
CA GLY A 98 -13.32 1.10 -9.02
C GLY A 98 -12.84 -0.31 -8.70
N PHE A 99 -12.85 -0.69 -7.43
CA PHE A 99 -12.60 -2.04 -6.92
C PHE A 99 -13.87 -2.51 -6.22
N GLU A 100 -14.41 -3.64 -6.66
CA GLU A 100 -15.59 -4.32 -6.09
C GLU A 100 -16.87 -3.50 -5.84
N ASP A 101 -16.97 -2.27 -6.38
CA ASP A 101 -18.10 -1.29 -6.39
C ASP A 101 -19.56 -1.80 -6.56
N SER A 102 -19.76 -3.08 -6.85
CA SER A 102 -21.08 -3.72 -6.98
C SER A 102 -21.49 -4.57 -5.78
N ASP A 103 -20.61 -4.73 -4.79
CA ASP A 103 -20.78 -5.67 -3.69
C ASP A 103 -21.35 -5.03 -2.41
N GLY A 104 -21.30 -3.69 -2.31
CA GLY A 104 -21.94 -2.94 -1.22
C GLY A 104 -21.01 -2.71 -0.03
N CYS A 105 -19.75 -3.10 -0.11
CA CYS A 105 -18.83 -3.06 1.02
C CYS A 105 -17.78 -1.95 0.90
N PRO A 106 -17.43 -1.26 1.99
CA PRO A 106 -16.43 -0.19 1.93
C PRO A 106 -15.01 -0.72 1.71
N ASP A 107 -14.46 -0.37 0.56
CA ASP A 107 -13.12 -0.77 0.15
C ASP A 107 -12.12 0.39 0.18
N ASN A 108 -10.84 0.06 0.44
CA ASN A 108 -9.76 1.05 0.50
C ASN A 108 -8.91 1.03 -0.78
N SER A 109 -9.37 1.74 -1.81
CA SER A 109 -8.73 2.04 -3.10
C SER A 109 -8.51 0.87 -4.08
N PRO A 110 -8.72 1.08 -5.40
CA PRO A 110 -8.00 0.30 -6.38
C PRO A 110 -6.52 0.68 -6.22
N VAL A 111 -5.70 -0.33 -5.99
CA VAL A 111 -4.26 -0.17 -6.09
C VAL A 111 -3.95 0.04 -7.58
N ILE A 112 -3.88 1.31 -8.01
CA ILE A 112 -3.49 1.67 -9.37
C ILE A 112 -1.97 1.56 -9.44
N ASP A 113 -1.53 0.69 -10.31
CA ASP A 113 -0.14 0.39 -10.65
C ASP A 113 -0.12 0.27 -12.19
N THR A 114 0.24 1.38 -12.83
CA THR A 114 0.05 1.61 -14.27
C THR A 114 1.06 0.83 -15.10
N ASP A 115 2.26 0.56 -14.59
CA ASP A 115 3.29 -0.21 -15.28
C ASP A 115 3.51 -1.63 -14.72
N GLY A 116 2.89 -1.96 -13.59
CA GLY A 116 2.81 -3.30 -13.04
C GLY A 116 4.04 -3.72 -12.24
N ASP A 117 4.79 -2.78 -11.68
CA ASP A 117 6.03 -3.04 -10.94
C ASP A 117 5.85 -3.27 -9.44
N LEU A 118 4.59 -3.28 -8.97
CA LEU A 118 4.15 -3.47 -7.59
C LEU A 118 4.39 -2.27 -6.67
N ILE A 119 4.79 -1.12 -7.22
CA ILE A 119 4.79 0.17 -6.55
C ILE A 119 3.59 0.94 -7.07
N ILE A 120 2.71 1.34 -6.15
CA ILE A 120 1.46 2.01 -6.54
C ILE A 120 1.80 3.36 -7.16
N ASP A 121 1.03 3.82 -8.16
CA ASP A 121 1.29 5.07 -8.90
C ASP A 121 1.51 6.31 -8.00
N THR A 122 0.96 6.29 -6.79
CA THR A 122 1.11 7.38 -5.80
C THR A 122 2.40 7.34 -4.99
N LEU A 123 3.10 6.21 -4.97
CA LEU A 123 4.40 5.98 -4.35
C LEU A 123 5.52 5.82 -5.38
N ASP A 124 5.17 5.61 -6.64
CA ASP A 124 6.06 5.43 -7.77
C ASP A 124 6.55 6.79 -8.34
N GLN A 125 7.87 6.98 -8.45
CA GLN A 125 8.47 8.16 -9.08
C GLN A 125 8.42 8.11 -10.61
N CYS A 126 8.27 6.93 -11.19
CA CYS A 126 8.14 6.67 -12.62
C CYS A 126 6.89 5.81 -12.95
N PRO A 127 5.63 6.28 -12.72
CA PRO A 127 4.36 5.51 -12.83
C PRO A 127 4.00 4.86 -14.18
N THR A 128 4.89 4.87 -15.15
CA THR A 128 4.67 4.32 -16.50
C THR A 128 5.87 3.51 -16.98
N GLN A 129 6.88 3.34 -16.13
CA GLN A 129 8.12 2.64 -16.40
C GLN A 129 8.46 1.75 -15.21
N ALA A 130 8.21 0.46 -15.39
CA ALA A 130 8.44 -0.50 -14.33
C ALA A 130 9.89 -0.47 -13.79
N GLU A 131 9.99 -0.52 -12.46
CA GLU A 131 11.20 -0.70 -11.68
C GLU A 131 12.10 -1.84 -12.21
N THR A 132 13.41 -1.65 -12.10
CA THR A 132 14.43 -2.66 -12.38
C THR A 132 15.08 -3.14 -11.08
N VAL A 133 14.47 -4.15 -10.44
CA VAL A 133 14.99 -4.73 -9.19
C VAL A 133 16.40 -5.30 -9.37
N ASN A 134 17.40 -4.54 -8.91
CA ASN A 134 18.82 -4.83 -9.11
C ASN A 134 19.67 -4.64 -7.83
N GLY A 135 19.05 -4.23 -6.71
CA GLY A 135 19.71 -3.97 -5.42
C GLY A 135 20.12 -2.51 -5.23
N PHE A 136 19.78 -1.63 -6.16
CA PHE A 136 20.02 -0.19 -6.13
C PHE A 136 18.68 0.53 -6.31
N GLN A 137 18.34 1.39 -5.36
CA GLN A 137 17.11 2.19 -5.30
C GLN A 137 15.77 1.49 -5.64
N ASP A 138 15.67 0.16 -5.51
CA ASP A 138 14.50 -0.71 -5.82
C ASP A 138 13.14 -0.33 -5.17
N SER A 139 13.04 0.77 -4.44
CA SER A 139 11.83 1.27 -3.79
C SER A 139 11.30 2.59 -4.36
N ASP A 140 11.99 3.17 -5.35
CA ASP A 140 11.57 4.44 -5.95
C ASP A 140 10.65 4.30 -7.16
N GLY A 141 10.54 3.09 -7.74
CA GLY A 141 9.66 2.80 -8.87
C GLY A 141 10.25 3.17 -10.22
N CYS A 142 11.54 3.53 -10.26
CA CYS A 142 12.19 3.96 -11.47
C CYS A 142 13.23 2.94 -11.96
N PRO A 143 13.25 2.62 -13.26
CA PRO A 143 14.27 1.73 -13.79
C PRO A 143 15.65 2.37 -13.67
N ASP A 144 16.54 1.71 -12.93
CA ASP A 144 17.92 2.15 -12.77
C ASP A 144 18.95 1.04 -13.05
N VAL A 145 20.23 1.41 -12.90
CA VAL A 145 21.36 0.49 -13.04
C VAL A 145 22.28 0.65 -11.83
N VAL A 146 22.79 -0.49 -11.33
CA VAL A 146 23.82 -0.48 -10.29
C VAL A 146 25.05 0.29 -10.80
N PRO A 147 25.45 1.39 -10.12
CA PRO A 147 26.66 2.10 -10.51
C PRO A 147 27.88 1.18 -10.35
N PRO A 148 28.88 1.28 -11.23
CA PRO A 148 30.08 0.48 -11.10
C PRO A 148 30.81 0.83 -9.78
N THR A 149 31.53 -0.14 -9.22
CA THR A 149 32.30 0.09 -8.00
C THR A 149 33.39 1.12 -8.24
N ASP A 150 33.49 2.07 -7.33
CA ASP A 150 34.51 3.12 -7.25
C ASP A 150 34.91 3.21 -5.77
N THR A 151 36.02 2.57 -5.44
CA THR A 151 36.42 2.30 -4.06
C THR A 151 36.98 3.54 -3.35
N ASP A 152 37.57 4.48 -4.08
CA ASP A 152 38.13 5.71 -3.51
C ASP A 152 37.31 6.99 -3.83
N GLY A 153 36.31 6.87 -4.70
CA GLY A 153 35.31 7.91 -4.95
C GLY A 153 35.82 9.05 -5.82
N ASP A 154 36.85 8.83 -6.63
CA ASP A 154 37.38 9.85 -7.54
C ASP A 154 36.59 9.99 -8.87
N GLY A 155 35.62 9.10 -9.10
CA GLY A 155 34.74 9.09 -10.27
C GLY A 155 35.22 8.17 -11.39
N ILE A 156 36.32 7.44 -11.22
CA ILE A 156 36.82 6.44 -12.16
C ILE A 156 36.49 5.04 -11.61
N PRO A 157 35.69 4.23 -12.32
CA PRO A 157 35.36 2.87 -11.86
C PRO A 157 36.58 1.98 -11.66
N ASP A 158 36.61 1.18 -10.59
CA ASP A 158 37.67 0.22 -10.24
C ASP A 158 38.13 -0.68 -11.41
N SER A 159 37.21 -0.97 -12.33
CA SER A 159 37.48 -1.80 -13.52
C SER A 159 38.39 -1.15 -14.57
N ILE A 160 38.48 0.18 -14.57
CA ILE A 160 39.30 0.99 -15.48
C ILE A 160 40.29 1.90 -14.75
N ASP A 161 40.22 1.94 -13.43
CA ASP A 161 41.15 2.64 -12.55
C ASP A 161 42.46 1.84 -12.39
N SER A 162 43.59 2.51 -12.64
CA SER A 162 44.93 1.93 -12.47
C SER A 162 45.37 1.89 -11.00
N CYS A 163 44.78 2.73 -10.15
CA CYS A 163 44.99 2.80 -8.71
C CYS A 163 43.65 2.79 -7.92
N PRO A 164 42.87 1.67 -7.92
CA PRO A 164 41.49 1.56 -7.36
C PRO A 164 41.26 1.86 -5.87
N THR A 165 42.24 2.40 -5.16
CA THR A 165 42.16 2.69 -3.71
C THR A 165 42.82 4.03 -3.37
N GLN A 166 43.25 4.78 -4.37
CA GLN A 166 43.96 6.03 -4.24
C GLN A 166 43.40 7.03 -5.24
N SER A 167 42.59 7.97 -4.74
CA SER A 167 41.93 8.95 -5.58
C SER A 167 42.90 9.74 -6.48
N GLU A 168 42.49 9.91 -7.72
CA GLU A 168 43.12 10.76 -8.74
C GLU A 168 43.41 12.18 -8.24
N THR A 169 44.53 12.74 -8.71
CA THR A 169 44.88 14.15 -8.50
C THR A 169 44.63 14.96 -9.76
N VAL A 170 43.41 15.52 -9.88
CA VAL A 170 43.02 16.36 -11.04
C VAL A 170 43.91 17.60 -11.16
N ASN A 171 44.93 17.53 -12.01
CA ASN A 171 45.97 18.53 -12.18
C ASN A 171 46.25 18.89 -13.66
N GLY A 172 45.56 18.25 -14.60
CA GLY A 172 45.72 18.44 -16.05
C GLY A 172 46.73 17.48 -16.70
N PHE A 173 47.26 16.50 -15.95
CA PHE A 173 48.20 15.49 -16.42
C PHE A 173 47.66 14.11 -16.02
N GLN A 174 47.46 13.25 -17.02
CA GLN A 174 46.92 11.88 -16.88
C GLN A 174 45.67 11.69 -16.00
N ASP A 175 44.86 12.74 -15.78
CA ASP A 175 43.61 12.75 -14.96
C ASP A 175 42.52 11.71 -15.31
N SER A 176 42.78 10.74 -16.19
CA SER A 176 41.87 9.67 -16.58
C SER A 176 42.41 8.27 -16.27
N ASP A 177 43.62 8.15 -15.70
CA ASP A 177 44.20 6.84 -15.36
C ASP A 177 43.86 6.38 -13.94
N GLY A 178 43.31 7.28 -13.10
CA GLY A 178 42.86 7.00 -11.74
C GLY A 178 43.99 6.95 -10.72
N CYS A 179 45.18 7.42 -11.09
CA CYS A 179 46.35 7.38 -10.22
C CYS A 179 46.82 8.79 -9.85
N PRO A 180 47.07 9.07 -8.56
CA PRO A 180 47.60 10.36 -8.16
C PRO A 180 48.98 10.61 -8.76
N ASP A 181 49.10 11.66 -9.56
CA ASP A 181 50.37 12.05 -10.19
C ASP A 181 50.72 13.53 -10.00
N ILE A 182 51.84 13.93 -10.61
CA ILE A 182 52.30 15.32 -10.63
C ILE A 182 52.60 15.76 -12.05
N VAL A 183 52.23 17.00 -12.38
CA VAL A 183 52.59 17.62 -13.66
C VAL A 183 54.11 17.61 -13.83
N PRO A 184 54.65 17.02 -14.93
CA PRO A 184 56.07 17.03 -15.21
C PRO A 184 56.54 18.49 -15.39
N THR A 185 57.33 18.99 -14.46
CA THR A 185 57.96 20.29 -14.62
C THR A 185 59.14 20.15 -15.57
N THR A 186 59.14 20.94 -16.65
CA THR A 186 60.27 21.02 -17.60
C THR A 186 61.43 21.82 -16.98
N ASP A 187 61.87 21.43 -15.80
CA ASP A 187 63.11 21.90 -15.17
C ASP A 187 63.91 20.69 -14.64
N SER A 188 64.02 19.66 -15.48
CA SER A 188 64.92 18.52 -15.29
C SER A 188 66.02 18.49 -16.36
N THR A 189 66.55 19.66 -16.71
CA THR A 189 67.79 19.79 -17.48
C THR A 189 68.95 20.33 -16.66
N LEU A 190 69.08 20.04 -15.35
CA LEU A 190 70.35 20.23 -14.64
C LEU A 190 70.53 19.34 -13.38
N ILE A 191 70.30 18.02 -13.39
CA ILE A 191 71.20 17.09 -12.65
C ILE A 191 71.10 15.69 -13.27
N SER A 192 71.84 15.44 -14.35
CA SER A 192 72.24 14.08 -14.73
C SER A 192 73.76 14.00 -14.77
N GLU A 193 74.38 13.98 -13.59
CA GLU A 193 75.77 13.53 -13.42
C GLU A 193 76.02 13.21 -11.94
N SER A 194 75.50 12.08 -11.49
CA SER A 194 76.14 11.34 -10.40
C SER A 194 76.50 9.97 -10.93
N LYS A 195 77.62 9.93 -11.65
CA LYS A 195 78.38 8.70 -11.85
C LYS A 195 78.80 8.24 -10.46
N ASP A 196 78.47 7.00 -10.14
CA ASP A 196 79.05 6.28 -9.01
C ASP A 196 80.57 6.42 -9.06
N ASP A 197 81.15 7.04 -8.03
CA ASP A 197 82.49 6.72 -7.56
C ASP A 197 82.60 7.07 -6.07
N ASN A 198 82.42 6.03 -5.28
CA ASN A 198 82.71 5.89 -3.87
C ASN A 198 84.08 6.50 -3.49
N SER A 199 84.08 7.68 -2.88
CA SER A 199 85.25 8.30 -2.24
C SER A 199 85.00 8.52 -0.74
N LEU A 200 84.80 7.43 -0.01
CA LEU A 200 85.01 7.40 1.43
C LEU A 200 86.51 7.59 1.71
N LEU A 201 86.83 8.57 2.55
CA LEU A 201 88.15 8.96 3.10
C LEU A 201 88.94 10.02 2.33
N GLN A 202 88.47 11.28 2.38
CA GLN A 202 89.36 12.44 2.38
C GLN A 202 89.11 13.32 3.60
N TRP A 203 89.48 12.81 4.78
CA TRP A 203 89.74 13.61 5.97
C TRP A 203 90.83 12.95 6.83
N THR A 204 92.08 12.89 6.36
CA THR A 204 93.24 12.72 7.25
C THR A 204 94.50 13.41 6.71
N ALA A 205 94.81 14.53 7.37
CA ALA A 205 96.12 15.04 7.76
C ALA A 205 97.41 14.59 7.01
N VAL A 206 98.12 15.59 6.48
CA VAL A 206 99.53 15.94 6.76
C VAL A 206 100.59 14.81 6.70
N ILE A 207 101.40 14.87 5.62
CA ILE A 207 102.86 14.59 5.51
C ILE A 207 103.40 13.28 6.11
N ALA A 208 103.76 12.32 5.23
CA ALA A 208 104.91 11.43 5.47
C ALA A 208 105.49 10.84 4.17
N SER A 209 106.67 11.32 3.85
CA SER A 209 107.84 10.77 3.14
C SER A 209 107.79 9.40 2.43
N VAL A 210 108.30 9.45 1.19
CA VAL A 210 108.92 8.42 0.33
C VAL A 210 109.73 7.36 1.10
N ILE A 211 109.58 6.07 0.74
CA ILE A 211 110.65 5.14 0.31
C ILE A 211 110.06 3.76 -0.03
N THR A 212 110.40 3.31 -1.23
CA THR A 212 110.17 2.01 -1.87
C THR A 212 110.90 0.87 -1.16
N ALA A 213 110.26 -0.28 -0.96
CA ALA A 213 110.96 -1.55 -0.73
C ALA A 213 110.17 -2.76 -1.28
N VAL A 214 110.82 -3.35 -2.28
CA VAL A 214 110.65 -4.63 -2.95
C VAL A 214 110.14 -5.80 -2.08
N GLY A 215 109.08 -6.45 -2.56
CA GLY A 215 109.09 -7.86 -2.99
C GLY A 215 109.65 -8.95 -2.07
N ALA A 216 108.72 -9.85 -1.69
CA ALA A 216 108.79 -11.30 -1.89
C ALA A 216 109.08 -12.24 -0.70
N ILE A 217 108.44 -13.41 -0.84
CA ILE A 217 108.72 -14.75 -0.32
C ILE A 217 107.96 -15.17 0.96
N GLY A 218 107.17 -16.24 0.80
CA GLY A 218 107.19 -17.31 1.80
C GLY A 218 105.84 -17.91 2.17
N ALA A 219 105.17 -18.59 1.24
CA ALA A 219 104.20 -19.62 1.60
C ALA A 219 104.94 -20.79 2.27
N ALA A 220 104.65 -21.03 3.55
CA ALA A 220 105.00 -22.27 4.23
C ALA A 220 103.72 -23.03 4.62
N LYS A 221 103.78 -24.32 4.35
CA LYS A 221 102.70 -25.28 4.15
C LYS A 221 102.90 -26.43 5.14
N LEU A 222 101.78 -27.07 5.54
CA LEU A 222 101.65 -28.38 6.25
C LEU A 222 101.89 -28.35 7.78
N ARG A 223 101.22 -29.12 8.65
CA ARG A 223 100.53 -30.45 8.58
C ARG A 223 99.29 -30.41 9.53
N LYS A 224 98.10 -30.92 9.16
CA LYS A 224 97.60 -32.32 9.14
C LYS A 224 97.66 -33.05 10.49
N SER A 225 96.48 -33.44 11.01
CA SER A 225 96.27 -34.53 11.97
C SER A 225 95.25 -35.51 11.40
N SER A 226 95.48 -36.80 11.65
CA SER A 226 94.89 -38.04 11.08
C SER A 226 95.50 -38.54 9.77
#